data_AF-N0ADG9-F1
#
_entry.id   AF-N0ADG9-F1
#
_cell.length_a   1.000
_cell.length_b   1.000
_cell.length_c   1.000
_cell.angle_alpha   90.00
_cell.angle_beta   90.00
_cell.angle_gamma   90.00
#
_symmetry.space_group_name_H-M   'P 1'
#
loop_
_entity.id
_entity.type
_entity.pdbx_description
1 polymer ?
#
loop_
_entity_poly.entity_id
_entity_poly.type
_entity_poly.pdbx_seq_one_letter_code
_entity_poly.pdbx_strand_id
1 'polypeptide(L)' 'MGQKINPLGFRLGTTQSHHSFWFAQPKNFSAGLQEDEKIRDCIKNYVQKNMRISSG' A
#
# COMPACT_ATOMS: atom_id res chain seq x y z
N MET A 1 15.96 -1.94 -26.86
CA MET A 1 15.01 -2.59 -25.94
C MET A 1 14.34 -1.51 -25.09
N GLY A 2 13.01 -1.42 -25.11
CA GLY A 2 12.25 -0.33 -24.46
C GLY A 2 11.91 -0.62 -22.99
N GLN A 3 11.75 0.44 -22.20
CA GLN A 3 11.27 0.32 -20.81
C GLN A 3 9.80 -0.09 -20.81
N LYS A 4 9.45 -1.13 -20.03
CA LYS A 4 8.08 -1.58 -19.85
C LYS A 4 7.45 -0.90 -18.64
N ILE A 5 6.17 -0.53 -18.75
CA ILE A 5 5.39 0.05 -17.66
C ILE A 5 5.00 -1.03 -16.63
N ASN A 6 4.78 -0.62 -15.38
CA ASN A 6 4.18 -1.50 -14.37
C ASN A 6 2.72 -1.83 -14.79
N PRO A 7 2.39 -3.12 -15.03
CA PRO A 7 1.07 -3.50 -15.51
C PRO A 7 -0.06 -3.24 -14.50
N LEU A 8 0.24 -3.23 -13.20
CA LEU A 8 -0.75 -2.96 -12.15
C LEU A 8 -1.18 -1.50 -12.18
N GLY A 9 -0.21 -0.59 -12.26
CA GLY A 9 -0.49 0.85 -12.41
C GLY A 9 -1.23 1.16 -13.71
N PHE A 10 -0.86 0.47 -14.80
CA PHE A 10 -1.50 0.64 -16.10
C PHE A 10 -2.98 0.22 -16.11
N ARG A 11 -3.38 -0.72 -15.25
CA ARG A 11 -4.76 -1.28 -15.18
C ARG A 11 -5.61 -0.68 -14.06
N LEU A 12 -5.05 0.24 -13.28
CA LEU A 12 -5.72 0.86 -12.14
C LEU A 12 -6.91 1.71 -12.63
N GLY A 13 -8.10 1.46 -12.08
CA GLY A 13 -9.35 2.14 -12.48
C GLY A 13 -10.09 1.50 -13.66
N THR A 14 -9.54 0.44 -14.28
CA THR A 14 -10.24 -0.33 -15.34
C THR A 14 -10.56 -1.75 -14.88
N THR A 15 -9.52 -2.56 -14.67
CA THR A 15 -9.62 -3.97 -14.24
C THR A 15 -9.11 -4.18 -12.82
N GLN A 16 -8.26 -3.27 -12.32
CA GLN A 16 -7.76 -3.31 -10.95
C GLN A 16 -8.27 -2.11 -10.15
N SER A 17 -8.77 -2.37 -8.94
CA SER A 17 -9.21 -1.33 -8.01
C SER A 17 -8.06 -0.82 -7.14
N HIS A 18 -8.26 0.35 -6.51
CA HIS A 18 -7.33 0.86 -5.51
C HIS A 18 -7.25 -0.05 -4.28
N HIS A 19 -6.12 -0.01 -3.58
CA HIS A 19 -5.95 -0.73 -2.31
C HIS A 19 -6.30 0.13 -1.09
N SER A 20 -6.38 1.45 -1.25
CA SER A 20 -6.80 2.40 -0.22
C SER A 20 -8.07 3.07 -0.71
N PHE A 21 -9.18 2.90 0.02
CA PHE A 21 -10.48 3.46 -0.32
C PHE A 21 -10.89 4.49 0.73
N TRP A 22 -10.47 5.74 0.53
CA TRP A 22 -10.83 6.87 1.39
C TRP A 22 -10.76 8.18 0.60
N PHE A 23 -11.31 9.24 1.16
CA PHE A 23 -11.28 10.58 0.60
C PHE A 23 -10.82 11.58 1.66
N ALA A 24 -9.97 12.53 1.27
CA ALA A 24 -9.59 13.64 2.13
C ALA A 24 -9.52 14.94 1.34
N GLN A 25 -9.71 16.06 2.03
CA GLN A 25 -9.44 17.37 1.45
C GLN A 25 -7.95 17.51 1.11
N PRO A 26 -7.57 18.26 0.06
CA PRO A 26 -6.19 18.37 -0.38
C PRO A 26 -5.20 18.77 0.72
N LYS A 27 -5.62 19.63 1.66
CA LYS A 27 -4.81 20.06 2.80
C LYS A 27 -4.45 18.90 3.75
N ASN A 28 -5.32 17.92 3.88
CA ASN A 28 -5.20 16.80 4.81
C ASN A 28 -4.75 15.50 4.12
N PHE A 29 -4.73 15.46 2.79
CA PHE A 29 -4.38 14.27 2.02
C PHE A 29 -2.97 13.76 2.35
N SER A 30 -1.99 14.66 2.48
CA SER A 30 -0.61 14.30 2.83
C SER A 30 -0.52 13.61 4.19
N ALA A 31 -1.23 14.14 5.20
CA ALA A 31 -1.28 13.54 6.53
C ALA A 31 -1.93 12.15 6.50
N GLY A 32 -3.08 12.02 5.82
CA GLY A 32 -3.75 10.72 5.68
C GLY A 32 -2.92 9.67 4.93
N LEU A 33 -2.15 10.09 3.92
CA LEU A 33 -1.24 9.19 3.20
C LEU A 33 -0.10 8.69 4.11
N GLN A 34 0.50 9.58 4.91
CA GLN A 34 1.53 9.19 5.87
C GLN A 34 1.01 8.24 6.95
N GLU A 35 -0.24 8.41 7.38
CA GLU A 35 -0.87 7.49 8.33
C GLU A 35 -1.10 6.10 7.72
N ASP A 36 -1.62 6.01 6.49
CA ASP A 36 -1.82 4.73 5.79
C ASP A 36 -0.49 3.97 5.61
N GLU A 37 0.60 4.67 5.25
CA GLU A 37 1.94 4.08 5.15
C GLU A 37 2.42 3.49 6.49
N LYS A 38 2.34 4.28 7.58
CA LYS A 38 2.75 3.84 8.92
C LYS A 38 1.98 2.60 9.38
N ILE A 39 0.68 2.54 9.12
CA ILE A 39 -0.16 1.40 9.51
C ILE A 39 0.26 0.14 8.74
N ARG A 40 0.46 0.26 7.42
CA ARG A 40 0.90 -0.85 6.56
C ARG A 40 2.25 -1.41 7.00
N ASP A 41 3.20 -0.54 7.29
CA ASP A 41 4.52 -0.94 7.77
C ASP A 41 4.45 -1.59 9.15
N CYS A 42 3.65 -1.04 10.06
CA CYS A 42 3.45 -1.63 11.39
C CYS A 42 2.90 -3.07 11.28
N ILE A 43 1.85 -3.28 10.47
CA ILE A 43 1.24 -4.59 10.26
C ILE A 43 2.23 -5.56 9.62
N LYS A 44 2.93 -5.12 8.56
CA LYS A 44 3.93 -5.95 7.86
C LYS A 44 5.04 -6.40 8.80
N ASN A 45 5.56 -5.47 9.62
CA ASN A 45 6.60 -5.75 10.59
C ASN A 45 6.11 -6.69 11.70
N TYR A 46 4.89 -6.48 12.19
CA TYR A 46 4.28 -7.35 13.20
C TYR A 46 4.12 -8.78 12.66
N VAL A 47 3.51 -8.95 11.49
CA VAL A 47 3.30 -10.27 10.88
C VAL A 47 4.63 -10.97 10.61
N GLN A 48 5.63 -10.25 10.09
CA GLN A 48 6.96 -10.83 9.83
C GLN A 48 7.65 -11.31 11.12
N LYS A 49 7.53 -10.56 12.22
CA LYS A 49 8.07 -10.96 13.53
C LYS A 49 7.37 -12.22 14.06
N ASN A 50 6.04 -12.26 14.02
CA ASN A 50 5.27 -13.39 14.53
C ASN A 50 5.44 -14.67 13.69
N MET A 51 5.55 -14.56 12.35
CA MET A 51 5.83 -15.72 11.51
C MET A 51 7.19 -16.35 11.83
N ARG A 52 8.22 -15.54 12.12
CA ARG A 52 9.54 -16.04 12.52
C ARG A 52 9.50 -16.82 13.84
N ILE A 53 8.61 -16.45 14.76
CA ILE A 53 8.45 -17.09 16.07
C ILE A 53 7.70 -18.43 15.92
N SER A 54 6.74 -18.52 15.00
CA SER A 54 5.96 -19.75 14.76
C SER A 54 6.71 -20.85 14.00
N SER A 55 7.80 -20.51 13.31
CA SER A 55 8.62 -21.46 12.55
C SER A 55 9.85 -21.95 13.33
N GLY A 56 9.95 -21.63 14.62
CA GLY A 56 11.03 -22.04 15.54
C GLY A 56 10.59 -23.14 16.49
#